data_AF-A0A290ZBH9-F1
#
_entry.id   AF-A0A290ZBH9-F1
#
_cell.length_a   1.000
_cell.length_b   1.000
_cell.length_c   1.000
_cell.angle_alpha   90.00
_cell.angle_beta   90.00
_cell.angle_gamma   90.00
#
_symmetry.space_group_name_H-M   'P 1'
#
loop_
_entity.id
_entity.type
_entity.pdbx_description
1 polymer ?
#
loop_
_entity_poly.entity_id
_entity_poly.type
_entity_poly.pdbx_seq_one_letter_code
_entity_poly.pdbx_strand_id
1 'polypeptide(L)'
;MGDARERETVVSPNGCRWCGADKLAHGRLWVPEVKWHGWVEPSSEQRKARMLARRKARSLVPAEDLSSQTSEDLRRRLAALAALGQASSNG
;
A
#
# COMPACT_ATOMS: atom_id res chain seq x y z
N MET A 1 25.49 7.41 -5.60
CA MET A 1 24.65 8.24 -4.72
C MET A 1 23.20 7.95 -5.05
N GLY A 2 22.52 7.10 -4.26
CA GLY A 2 21.08 6.86 -4.42
C GLY A 2 20.33 7.82 -3.52
N ASP A 3 19.54 8.71 -4.11
CA ASP A 3 18.83 9.77 -3.41
C ASP A 3 17.82 9.19 -2.42
N ALA A 4 17.88 9.65 -1.16
CA ALA A 4 16.95 9.30 -0.08
C ALA A 4 15.49 9.75 -0.31
N ARG A 5 15.13 10.10 -1.56
CA ARG A 5 13.80 10.52 -2.01
C ARG A 5 12.98 9.40 -2.66
N GLU A 6 13.56 8.23 -2.94
CA GLU A 6 12.86 7.10 -3.58
C GLU A 6 12.09 6.20 -2.59
N ARG A 7 11.61 6.75 -1.48
CA ARG A 7 10.42 6.19 -0.84
C ARG A 7 9.24 6.94 -1.41
N GLU A 8 8.81 6.49 -2.59
CA GLU A 8 7.48 6.72 -3.13
C GLU A 8 6.45 6.07 -2.18
N THR A 9 6.32 6.65 -0.99
CA THR A 9 5.13 6.52 -0.17
C THR A 9 4.04 7.17 -0.99
N VAL A 10 3.18 6.35 -1.61
CA VAL A 10 2.02 6.79 -2.39
C VAL A 10 1.44 8.06 -1.76
N VAL A 11 1.67 9.20 -2.41
CA VAL A 11 1.36 10.50 -1.83
C VAL A 11 -0.11 10.48 -1.42
N SER A 12 -0.38 10.76 -0.14
CA SER A 12 -1.74 10.83 0.39
C SER A 12 -2.57 11.71 -0.55
N PRO A 13 -3.75 11.23 -1.03
CA PRO A 13 -4.56 12.02 -1.94
C PRO A 13 -4.84 13.42 -1.38
N ASN A 14 -5.00 13.54 -0.07
CA ASN A 14 -5.30 14.77 0.65
C ASN A 14 -4.06 15.47 1.24
N GLY A 15 -2.86 14.97 0.96
CA GLY A 15 -1.61 15.59 1.37
C GLY A 15 -1.42 16.97 0.73
N CYS A 16 -0.54 17.78 1.33
CA CYS A 16 -0.27 19.16 0.91
C CYS A 16 -0.06 19.29 -0.62
N ARG A 17 -0.52 20.41 -1.17
CA ARG A 17 -0.35 20.77 -2.59
C ARG A 17 1.10 20.67 -3.07
N TRP A 18 2.04 21.07 -2.21
CA TRP A 18 3.45 21.25 -2.58
C TRP A 18 4.30 20.02 -2.27
N CYS A 19 4.27 19.54 -1.02
CA CYS A 19 5.13 18.46 -0.57
C CYS A 19 4.42 17.11 -0.38
N GLY A 20 3.07 17.06 -0.49
CA GLY A 20 2.31 15.83 -0.31
C GLY A 20 2.16 15.33 1.12
N ALA A 21 2.75 15.99 2.13
CA ALA A 21 2.63 15.59 3.53
C ALA A 21 1.21 15.82 4.09
N ASP A 22 0.75 14.91 4.96
CA ASP A 22 -0.56 15.00 5.61
C ASP A 22 -0.67 16.21 6.54
N LYS A 23 -1.89 16.77 6.64
CA LYS A 23 -2.19 18.02 7.34
C LYS A 23 -1.73 18.02 8.80
N LEU A 24 -1.87 16.89 9.50
CA LEU A 24 -1.55 16.78 10.93
C LEU A 24 -0.05 16.79 11.21
N ALA A 25 0.77 16.26 10.30
CA ALA A 25 2.22 16.14 10.48
C ALA A 25 3.03 17.21 9.71
N HIS A 26 2.35 18.11 8.98
CA HIS A 26 3.00 18.99 8.02
C HIS A 26 3.88 20.08 8.65
N GLY A 27 3.42 20.76 9.71
CA GLY A 27 4.13 21.92 10.25
C GLY A 27 4.46 22.96 9.16
N ARG A 28 5.73 23.37 9.08
CA ARG A 28 6.29 24.23 8.03
C ARG A 28 7.43 23.49 7.34
N LEU A 29 7.36 23.35 6.02
CA LEU A 29 8.34 22.59 5.23
C LEU A 29 8.93 23.47 4.13
N TRP A 30 10.12 23.10 3.69
CA TRP A 30 10.80 23.74 2.57
C TRP A 30 10.82 22.78 1.38
N VAL A 31 10.39 23.26 0.20
CA VAL A 31 10.60 22.57 -1.09
C VAL A 31 11.17 23.56 -2.11
N PRO A 32 12.01 23.13 -3.07
CA PRO A 32 12.70 24.04 -4.00
C PRO A 32 11.76 24.99 -4.77
N GLU A 33 10.58 24.53 -5.13
CA GLU A 33 9.64 25.23 -6.00
C GLU A 33 8.97 26.42 -5.31
N VAL A 34 8.67 26.29 -4.01
CA VAL A 34 7.92 27.31 -3.25
C VAL A 34 8.61 27.76 -1.97
N LYS A 35 9.84 27.28 -1.72
CA LYS A 35 10.61 27.50 -0.49
C LYS A 35 9.80 27.09 0.75
N TRP A 36 9.86 27.90 1.81
CA TRP A 36 9.10 27.68 3.04
C TRP A 36 7.60 27.86 2.81
N HIS A 37 6.83 26.82 3.10
CA HIS A 37 5.38 26.85 3.00
C HIS A 37 4.71 26.15 4.19
N GLY A 38 3.50 26.61 4.51
CA GLY A 38 2.57 25.91 5.37
C GLY A 38 1.76 24.88 4.60
N TRP A 39 0.89 24.13 5.29
CA TRP A 39 0.01 23.19 4.62
C TRP A 39 -0.99 23.95 3.73
N VAL A 40 -1.08 23.52 2.47
CA VAL A 40 -2.04 24.05 1.49
C VAL A 40 -2.87 22.91 0.96
N GLU A 41 -4.19 23.10 0.93
CA GLU A 41 -5.11 22.08 0.42
C GLU A 41 -4.78 21.73 -1.05
N PRO A 42 -4.68 20.43 -1.40
CA PRO A 42 -4.43 20.03 -2.78
C PRO A 42 -5.63 20.39 -3.68
N SER A 43 -5.36 20.69 -4.95
CA SER A 43 -6.43 20.92 -5.92
C SER A 43 -7.24 19.64 -6.18
N SER A 44 -8.48 19.79 -6.65
CA SER A 44 -9.31 18.67 -7.11
C SER A 44 -8.61 17.80 -8.15
N GLU A 45 -7.88 18.43 -9.08
CA GLU A 45 -7.09 17.76 -10.11
C GLU A 45 -5.93 16.96 -9.51
N GLN A 46 -5.19 17.53 -8.56
CA GLN A 46 -4.13 16.82 -7.86
C GLN A 46 -4.67 15.62 -7.07
N ARG A 47 -5.80 15.77 -6.37
CA ARG A 47 -6.46 14.66 -5.68
C ARG A 47 -6.86 13.55 -6.66
N LYS A 48 -7.46 13.93 -7.80
CA LYS A 48 -7.85 12.98 -8.85
C LYS A 48 -6.64 12.22 -9.40
N ALA A 49 -5.56 12.91 -9.73
CA ALA A 49 -4.34 12.29 -10.24
C ALA A 49 -3.73 11.30 -9.24
N ARG A 50 -3.63 11.69 -7.95
CA ARG A 50 -3.10 10.82 -6.88
C ARG A 50 -3.98 9.59 -6.64
N MET A 51 -5.30 9.74 -6.68
CA MET A 51 -6.22 8.60 -6.57
C MET A 51 -6.08 7.61 -7.73
N LEU A 52 -5.90 8.12 -8.96
CA LEU A 52 -5.64 7.28 -10.13
C LEU A 52 -4.31 6.55 -10.02
N ALA A 53 -3.24 7.23 -9.59
CA ALA A 53 -1.94 6.61 -9.35
C ALA A 53 -2.01 5.50 -8.29
N ARG A 54 -2.68 5.76 -7.16
CA ARG A 54 -2.94 4.76 -6.12
C ARG A 54 -3.70 3.54 -6.65
N ARG A 55 -4.67 3.75 -7.55
CA ARG A 55 -5.43 2.66 -8.18
C ARG A 55 -4.54 1.80 -9.08
N LYS A 56 -3.69 2.44 -9.89
CA LYS A 56 -2.72 1.75 -10.76
C LYS A 56 -1.69 0.95 -9.95
N ALA A 57 -1.18 1.51 -8.86
CA ALA A 57 -0.25 0.80 -7.97
C ALA A 57 -0.90 -0.47 -7.36
N ARG A 58 -2.19 -0.43 -7.03
CA ARG A 58 -2.94 -1.61 -6.57
C ARG A 58 -3.11 -2.70 -7.63
N SER A 59 -3.17 -2.35 -8.92
CA SER A 59 -3.27 -3.35 -10.00
C SER A 59 -1.94 -3.96 -10.38
N LEU A 60 -0.81 -3.34 -9.99
CA LEU A 60 0.53 -3.88 -10.23
C LEU A 60 0.96 -4.89 -9.16
N VAL A 61 0.18 -5.08 -8.09
CA VAL A 61 0.37 -6.22 -7.19
C VAL A 61 -0.04 -7.46 -7.97
N PRO A 62 0.88 -8.37 -8.35
CA PRO A 62 0.54 -9.46 -9.22
C PRO A 62 -0.46 -10.38 -8.51
N ALA A 63 -1.63 -10.56 -9.11
CA ALA A 63 -2.72 -11.33 -8.55
C ALA A 63 -2.37 -12.84 -8.41
N GLU A 64 -1.28 -13.28 -9.04
CA GLU A 64 -0.80 -14.67 -9.00
C GLU A 64 -0.38 -15.15 -7.60
N ASP A 65 0.11 -14.28 -6.73
CA ASP A 65 0.70 -14.73 -5.46
C ASP A 65 -0.38 -15.09 -4.42
N LEU A 66 -1.46 -14.31 -4.34
CA LEU A 66 -2.54 -14.53 -3.36
C LEU A 66 -3.48 -15.70 -3.71
N SER A 67 -3.74 -15.95 -5.00
CA SER A 67 -4.60 -17.06 -5.43
C SER A 67 -3.92 -18.43 -5.31
N SER A 68 -2.60 -18.47 -5.42
CA SER A 68 -1.80 -19.68 -5.27
C SER A 68 -1.63 -20.05 -3.80
N GLN A 69 -1.39 -19.05 -2.94
CA GLN A 69 -1.25 -19.24 -1.49
C GLN A 69 -2.54 -19.77 -0.84
N THR A 70 -3.71 -19.26 -1.24
CA THR A 70 -5.00 -19.71 -0.68
C THR A 70 -5.35 -21.15 -1.08
N SER A 71 -5.01 -21.57 -2.29
CA SER A 71 -5.23 -22.94 -2.76
C SER A 71 -4.25 -23.94 -2.15
N GLU A 72 -3.01 -23.54 -1.86
CA GLU A 72 -2.06 -24.35 -1.08
C GLU A 72 -2.47 -24.46 0.39
N ASP A 73 -2.89 -23.36 1.02
CA ASP A 73 -3.35 -23.36 2.42
C ASP A 73 -4.57 -24.25 2.63
N LEU A 74 -5.54 -24.22 1.68
CA LEU A 74 -6.70 -25.11 1.74
C LEU A 74 -6.30 -26.58 1.63
N ARG A 75 -5.37 -26.92 0.72
CA ARG A 75 -4.84 -28.29 0.57
C ARG A 75 -4.14 -28.77 1.84
N ARG A 76 -3.32 -27.92 2.48
CA ARG A 76 -2.63 -28.23 3.75
C ARG A 76 -3.62 -28.48 4.89
N ARG A 77 -4.66 -27.64 5.01
CA ARG A 77 -5.71 -27.81 6.03
C ARG A 77 -6.50 -29.10 5.82
N LEU A 78 -6.85 -29.43 4.59
CA LEU A 78 -7.54 -30.69 4.27
C LEU A 78 -6.65 -31.91 4.57
N ALA A 79 -5.36 -31.88 4.24
CA ALA A 79 -4.41 -32.95 4.56
C ALA A 79 -4.26 -33.16 6.08
N ALA A 80 -4.20 -32.08 6.86
CA ALA A 80 -4.11 -32.15 8.32
C ALA A 80 -5.37 -32.79 8.94
N LEU A 81 -6.56 -32.45 8.45
CA LEU A 81 -7.81 -33.08 8.90
C LEU A 81 -7.87 -34.57 8.56
N ALA A 82 -7.39 -34.96 7.37
CA ALA A 82 -7.32 -36.37 6.97
C ALA A 82 -6.35 -37.19 7.82
N ALA A 83 -5.25 -36.59 8.30
CA ALA A 83 -4.29 -37.25 9.19
C ALA A 83 -4.86 -37.52 10.59
N LEU A 84 -5.70 -36.60 11.11
CA LEU A 84 -6.37 -36.78 12.40
C LEU A 84 -7.43 -37.89 12.35
N GLY A 85 -8.09 -38.10 11.22
CA GLY A 85 -9.06 -39.18 11.03
C GLY A 85 -8.45 -40.60 11.01
N GLN A 86 -7.21 -40.75 10.56
CA GLN A 86 -6.52 -42.04 10.47
C GLN A 86 -5.94 -42.52 11.81
N ALA A 87 -5.70 -41.60 12.76
CA ALA A 87 -5.22 -41.95 14.09
C ALA A 87 -6.32 -42.56 14.99
N SER A 88 -7.60 -42.33 14.67
CA SER A 88 -8.74 -42.85 15.45
C SER A 88 -9.21 -44.26 15.07
N SER A 89 -8.72 -44.83 13.96
CA SER A 89 -9.20 -46.15 13.47
C SER A 89 -8.29 -47.34 13.83
N ASN A 90 -7.15 -47.13 14.48
CA ASN A 90 -6.19 -48.18 14.88
C ASN A 90 -6.27 -48.56 16.37
N GLY A 91 -7.45 -48.41 17.00
CA GLY A 91 -7.72 -48.79 18.40
C GLY A 91 -8.53 -50.07 18.52
#